data_AF-A0AAD6GFA8-F1
#
_entry.id   AF-A0AAD6GFA8-F1
#
_cell.length_a   1.000
_cell.length_b   1.000
_cell.length_c   1.000
_cell.angle_alpha   90.00
_cell.angle_beta   90.00
_cell.angle_gamma   90.00
#
_symmetry.space_group_name_H-M   'P 1'
#
loop_
_entity.id
_entity.type
_entity.pdbx_description
1 polymer ?
#
loop_
_entity_poly.entity_id
_entity_poly.type
_entity_poly.pdbx_seq_one_letter_code
_entity_poly.pdbx_strand_id
1 'polypeptide(L)'
;MTDDESSKSPVVPSKRRGNAPARPGKRTKKDEADKEYERIAYGSVKDPTPRKRLNAKRLDLNWTYVGGELAPLVEGQDTVPEKPAKKRWQHHGPEPLTDYNLLPDDWSAFDDDLDAEDLEGQIERCRERITDNILPHIFEARLQGLELELDRRVKTAEREAEGLSWDVIKRIQHLRLIGKSVYSQRDPQQKLVTIMALLDAYNTKKLEWTPGLVTYWQKGRQLCQPRPFDWDEYEAVQRENGDMWSFWVEGIRLAVRIPGLQAWAELDFLWDTGSCMMNIYQSDLNTIMGANAGDLLGTVPGRWNAVPSVGSIVMAGVGGLLTPAVSVVELEMTLLDANRQRIIPWTRVQASVNPGVYTPGGTDHRLDGPWLRSLLFIGSAPDNNLNRQVIFSICKSMALPALNVARVPRIGMAYGSGFFAPPVVPVQLIATPGVAGVPPVAPAVPPAMLMPLPAAVPPGPLVPVPEPMPVGVPASLTSLWGPGPAGPYIPPPGVPVPAVPAGIYPVGGPPAP
;
A
#
# COMPACT_ATOMS: atom_id res chain seq x y z
N MET A 1 -7.69 -68.51 36.21
CA MET A 1 -7.39 -69.38 35.05
C MET A 1 -6.88 -68.45 33.95
N THR A 2 -5.59 -68.24 33.75
CA THR A 2 -4.40 -69.01 34.11
C THR A 2 -3.27 -68.05 34.44
N ASP A 3 -2.47 -68.48 35.40
CA ASP A 3 -1.21 -67.94 35.88
C ASP A 3 -0.09 -68.00 34.82
N ASP A 4 0.90 -67.12 34.94
CA ASP A 4 2.36 -67.40 34.89
C ASP A 4 3.10 -66.04 34.77
N GLU A 5 3.71 -65.53 35.84
CA GLU A 5 5.01 -65.90 36.43
C GLU A 5 6.26 -65.39 35.68
N SER A 6 7.06 -64.67 36.46
CA SER A 6 8.54 -64.67 36.47
C SER A 6 9.32 -63.84 35.44
N SER A 7 9.86 -62.71 35.90
CA SER A 7 11.32 -62.58 36.09
C SER A 7 11.69 -61.24 36.73
N LYS A 8 12.01 -61.29 38.04
CA LYS A 8 12.68 -60.19 38.76
C LYS A 8 14.20 -60.33 38.55
N SER A 9 14.81 -59.34 37.92
CA SER A 9 16.27 -59.16 37.90
C SER A 9 16.72 -58.29 39.09
N PRO A 10 17.91 -58.52 39.68
CA PRO A 10 18.38 -57.79 40.85
C PRO A 10 18.88 -56.39 40.48
N VAL A 11 18.37 -55.37 41.19
CA VAL A 11 18.84 -53.98 41.10
C VAL A 11 20.19 -53.88 41.82
N VAL A 12 21.25 -53.67 41.04
CA VAL A 12 22.58 -53.30 41.54
C VAL A 12 22.56 -51.80 41.90
N PRO A 13 23.04 -51.39 43.09
CA PRO A 13 23.08 -49.98 43.47
C PRO A 13 24.17 -49.26 42.66
N SER A 14 23.74 -48.47 41.67
CA SER A 14 24.59 -47.54 40.93
C SER A 14 25.14 -46.46 41.88
N LYS A 15 26.47 -46.47 42.06
CA LYS A 15 27.23 -45.43 42.75
C LYS A 15 26.96 -44.08 42.08
N ARG A 16 26.21 -43.20 42.75
CA ARG A 16 26.16 -41.75 42.47
C ARG A 16 27.59 -41.19 42.53
N ARG A 17 28.24 -41.04 41.37
CA ARG A 17 29.37 -40.12 41.21
C ARG A 17 28.80 -38.71 41.20
N GLY A 18 29.16 -37.91 42.21
CA GLY A 18 28.85 -36.49 42.24
C GLY A 18 29.49 -35.80 41.03
N ASN A 19 28.65 -35.28 40.13
CA ASN A 19 29.08 -34.30 39.14
C ASN A 19 29.43 -33.01 39.87
N ALA A 20 30.71 -32.73 40.01
CA ALA A 20 31.19 -31.40 40.36
C ALA A 20 30.67 -30.40 39.31
N PRO A 21 30.24 -29.19 39.71
CA PRO A 21 29.78 -28.17 38.77
C PRO A 21 30.91 -27.87 37.77
N ALA A 22 30.61 -28.08 36.49
CA ALA A 22 31.53 -27.78 35.40
C ALA A 22 31.98 -26.32 35.53
N ARG A 23 33.29 -26.10 35.62
CA ARG A 23 33.88 -24.75 35.64
C ARG A 23 33.35 -23.98 34.43
N PRO A 24 32.84 -22.75 34.61
CA PRO A 24 32.42 -21.93 33.47
C PRO A 24 33.62 -21.79 32.53
N GLY A 25 33.49 -22.30 31.31
CA GLY A 25 34.51 -22.18 30.29
C GLY A 25 34.85 -20.70 30.09
N LYS A 26 36.15 -20.39 29.90
CA LYS A 26 36.61 -19.04 29.56
C LYS A 26 35.82 -18.55 28.35
N ARG A 27 34.90 -17.60 28.57
CA ARG A 27 34.23 -16.86 27.48
C ARG A 27 35.31 -16.29 26.58
N THR A 28 35.17 -16.50 25.28
CA THR A 28 36.14 -15.96 24.34
C THR A 28 35.85 -14.47 24.16
N LYS A 29 36.88 -13.65 23.86
CA LYS A 29 36.69 -12.23 23.54
C LYS A 29 35.69 -11.99 22.39
N LYS A 30 35.48 -12.99 21.53
CA LYS A 30 34.47 -12.97 20.46
C LYS A 30 33.06 -12.95 21.04
N ASP A 31 32.80 -13.73 22.08
CA ASP A 31 31.49 -13.80 22.75
C ASP A 31 31.15 -12.50 23.50
N GLU A 32 32.16 -11.76 23.98
CA GLU A 32 31.96 -10.45 24.62
C GLU A 32 31.74 -9.32 23.61
N ALA A 33 32.48 -9.31 22.49
CA ALA A 33 32.24 -8.36 21.40
C ALA A 33 30.86 -8.57 20.75
N ASP A 34 30.42 -9.82 20.60
CA ASP A 34 29.09 -10.16 20.10
C ASP A 34 27.98 -9.72 21.08
N LYS A 35 28.21 -9.81 22.41
CA LYS A 35 27.27 -9.29 23.42
C LYS A 35 27.23 -7.77 23.51
N GLU A 36 28.34 -7.09 23.24
CA GLU A 36 28.36 -5.62 23.15
C GLU A 36 27.64 -5.12 21.89
N TYR A 37 27.65 -5.92 20.81
CA TYR A 37 26.90 -5.65 19.59
C TYR A 37 25.37 -5.78 19.78
N GLU A 38 24.92 -6.62 20.71
CA GLU A 38 23.51 -6.80 21.10
C GLU A 38 23.00 -5.75 22.11
N ARG A 39 23.82 -4.79 22.57
CA ARG A 39 23.29 -3.69 23.39
C ARG A 39 22.28 -2.90 22.56
N ILE A 40 21.02 -3.06 22.96
CA ILE A 40 19.80 -2.42 22.44
C ILE A 40 20.11 -0.98 22.07
N ALA A 41 20.13 -0.68 20.77
CA ALA A 41 20.10 0.69 20.31
C ALA A 41 18.69 1.18 20.64
N TYR A 42 18.56 1.93 21.74
CA TYR A 42 17.31 2.60 22.04
C TYR A 42 16.87 3.38 20.80
N GLY A 43 15.62 3.17 20.38
CA GLY A 43 15.02 3.92 19.29
C GLY A 43 15.14 5.43 19.54
N SER A 44 15.02 6.22 18.48
CA SER A 44 14.97 7.68 18.60
C SER A 44 13.94 8.09 19.65
N VAL A 45 14.12 9.22 20.35
CA VAL A 45 13.12 9.75 21.31
C VAL A 45 11.71 9.89 20.66
N LYS A 46 11.66 9.99 19.31
CA LYS A 46 10.42 10.07 18.52
C LYS A 46 9.87 8.73 18.04
N ASP A 47 10.64 7.65 18.10
CA ASP A 47 10.24 6.30 17.75
C ASP A 47 10.69 5.34 18.86
N PRO A 48 9.82 5.04 19.84
CA PRO A 48 10.17 4.21 20.98
C PRO A 48 10.33 2.73 20.62
N THR A 49 10.15 2.35 19.35
CA THR A 49 10.31 0.97 18.90
C THR A 49 11.75 0.52 19.15
N PRO A 50 11.97 -0.51 19.98
CA PRO A 50 13.32 -1.00 20.27
C PRO A 50 13.99 -1.46 18.99
N ARG A 51 15.17 -0.92 18.67
CA ARG A 51 15.93 -1.27 17.45
C ARG A 51 17.04 -2.26 17.78
N LYS A 52 17.15 -3.30 16.97
CA LYS A 52 18.17 -4.34 17.05
C LYS A 52 19.23 -4.08 16.00
N ARG A 53 20.51 -4.12 16.39
CA ARG A 53 21.59 -4.13 15.38
C ARG A 53 21.75 -5.53 14.83
N LEU A 54 21.16 -5.78 13.66
CA LEU A 54 21.29 -7.06 12.97
C LEU A 54 22.50 -7.08 12.02
N ASN A 55 23.13 -8.24 11.91
CA ASN A 55 24.18 -8.50 10.92
C ASN A 55 23.57 -9.35 9.80
N ALA A 56 23.46 -8.77 8.60
CA ALA A 56 22.81 -9.42 7.45
C ALA A 56 23.38 -10.80 7.12
N LYS A 57 24.68 -11.04 7.33
CA LYS A 57 25.34 -12.32 7.06
C LYS A 57 24.93 -13.44 8.02
N ARG A 58 24.37 -13.08 9.17
CA ARG A 58 23.89 -14.03 10.19
C ARG A 58 22.39 -14.30 10.09
N LEU A 59 21.69 -13.57 9.24
CA LEU A 59 20.27 -13.78 9.01
C LEU A 59 20.05 -15.04 8.17
N ASP A 60 18.98 -15.75 8.49
CA ASP A 60 18.52 -16.95 7.82
C ASP A 60 17.73 -16.62 6.54
N LEU A 61 18.28 -15.75 5.67
CA LEU A 61 17.57 -15.26 4.48
C LEU A 61 17.13 -16.38 3.52
N ASN A 62 17.76 -17.54 3.59
CA ASN A 62 17.42 -18.72 2.77
C ASN A 62 16.32 -19.61 3.39
N TRP A 63 15.86 -19.31 4.60
CA TRP A 63 14.79 -20.05 5.26
C TRP A 63 13.42 -19.50 4.83
N THR A 64 12.53 -20.40 4.37
CA THR A 64 11.16 -20.05 4.02
C THR A 64 10.23 -20.22 5.22
N TYR A 65 9.36 -19.24 5.43
CA TYR A 65 8.30 -19.30 6.44
C TYR A 65 6.95 -19.74 5.85
N VAL A 66 6.90 -20.05 4.55
CA VAL A 66 5.70 -20.59 3.91
C VAL A 66 5.41 -21.98 4.47
N GLY A 67 4.21 -22.17 5.04
CA GLY A 67 3.76 -23.45 5.60
C GLY A 67 4.40 -23.85 6.93
N GLY A 68 5.36 -23.08 7.44
CA GLY A 68 5.80 -23.20 8.83
C GLY A 68 4.72 -22.69 9.77
N GLU A 69 4.64 -23.23 10.98
CA GLU A 69 4.04 -22.51 12.10
C GLU A 69 4.84 -21.22 12.24
N LEU A 70 4.35 -20.14 11.60
CA LEU A 70 4.79 -18.79 11.93
C LEU A 70 4.79 -18.72 13.45
N ALA A 71 5.91 -18.28 14.05
CA ALA A 71 6.03 -18.14 15.49
C ALA A 71 4.69 -17.60 16.00
N PRO A 72 3.99 -18.34 16.89
CA PRO A 72 2.55 -18.25 17.08
C PRO A 72 2.19 -16.78 17.07
N LEU A 73 1.44 -16.35 16.04
CA LEU A 73 0.85 -15.02 15.96
C LEU A 73 0.37 -14.72 17.37
N VAL A 74 1.00 -13.71 18.00
CA VAL A 74 0.96 -13.46 19.45
C VAL A 74 -0.35 -13.97 20.02
N GLU A 75 -0.28 -15.00 20.87
CA GLU A 75 -1.44 -15.72 21.42
C GLU A 75 -2.56 -14.73 21.78
N GLY A 76 -3.57 -14.63 20.91
CA GLY A 76 -4.66 -13.65 21.01
C GLY A 76 -4.84 -12.67 19.84
N GLN A 77 -4.00 -12.67 18.79
CA GLN A 77 -4.09 -11.62 17.75
C GLN A 77 -4.66 -12.04 16.38
N ASP A 78 -4.66 -13.31 15.95
CA ASP A 78 -5.16 -13.66 14.61
C ASP A 78 -5.60 -15.13 14.48
N THR A 79 -6.65 -15.55 15.20
CA THR A 79 -7.65 -16.29 14.42
C THR A 79 -8.38 -15.20 13.66
N VAL A 80 -8.34 -15.20 12.33
CA VAL A 80 -9.32 -14.45 11.52
C VAL A 80 -10.65 -14.66 12.26
N PRO A 81 -11.25 -13.62 12.84
CA PRO A 81 -12.35 -13.79 13.78
C PRO A 81 -13.33 -14.74 13.10
N GLU A 82 -13.59 -15.88 13.76
CA GLU A 82 -14.32 -16.98 13.15
C GLU A 82 -15.55 -16.37 12.52
N LYS A 83 -15.60 -16.39 11.18
CA LYS A 83 -16.60 -15.60 10.44
C LYS A 83 -17.95 -15.99 11.05
N PRO A 84 -18.76 -15.01 11.47
CA PRO A 84 -20.00 -15.31 12.17
C PRO A 84 -20.78 -16.30 11.32
N ALA A 85 -21.31 -17.35 11.97
CA ALA A 85 -22.04 -18.40 11.26
C ALA A 85 -23.12 -17.76 10.38
N LYS A 86 -23.21 -18.20 9.12
CA LYS A 86 -24.13 -17.66 8.12
C LYS A 86 -25.55 -17.63 8.68
N LYS A 87 -26.07 -16.43 8.97
CA LYS A 87 -27.45 -16.25 9.40
C LYS A 87 -28.35 -16.16 8.17
N ARG A 88 -28.96 -17.27 7.78
CA ARG A 88 -29.97 -17.26 6.72
C ARG A 88 -31.30 -16.77 7.29
N TRP A 89 -31.82 -15.71 6.69
CA TRP A 89 -33.19 -15.24 6.93
C TRP A 89 -34.04 -15.57 5.70
N GLN A 90 -35.13 -16.31 5.92
CA GLN A 90 -36.07 -16.74 4.89
C GLN A 90 -37.37 -15.94 5.00
N HIS A 91 -37.82 -15.37 3.90
CA HIS A 91 -39.15 -14.78 3.82
C HIS A 91 -40.11 -15.81 3.21
N HIS A 92 -41.23 -16.04 3.88
CA HIS A 92 -42.24 -17.03 3.49
C HIS A 92 -43.50 -16.40 2.87
N GLY A 93 -43.50 -15.07 2.68
CA GLY A 93 -44.64 -14.37 2.09
C GLY A 93 -44.76 -14.62 0.58
N PRO A 94 -45.99 -14.63 0.04
CA PRO A 94 -46.21 -14.78 -1.41
C PRO A 94 -45.81 -13.52 -2.20
N GLU A 95 -45.76 -12.36 -1.55
CA GLU A 95 -45.38 -11.09 -2.17
C GLU A 95 -43.89 -10.80 -1.99
N PRO A 96 -43.18 -10.35 -3.04
CA PRO A 96 -41.80 -9.92 -2.93
C PRO A 96 -41.62 -8.72 -2.00
N LEU A 97 -40.65 -8.80 -1.09
CA LEU A 97 -40.26 -7.67 -0.26
C LEU A 97 -39.44 -6.70 -1.10
N THR A 98 -40.09 -5.65 -1.60
CA THR A 98 -39.45 -4.60 -2.41
C THR A 98 -39.08 -3.37 -1.59
N ASP A 99 -39.65 -3.20 -0.39
CA ASP A 99 -39.39 -2.10 0.53
C ASP A 99 -38.39 -2.52 1.62
N TYR A 100 -37.32 -1.73 1.76
CA TYR A 100 -36.30 -1.91 2.79
C TYR A 100 -36.88 -1.80 4.22
N ASN A 101 -37.95 -1.04 4.41
CA ASN A 101 -38.56 -0.85 5.74
C ASN A 101 -39.29 -2.09 6.27
N LEU A 102 -39.48 -3.13 5.44
CA LEU A 102 -40.10 -4.39 5.82
C LEU A 102 -39.07 -5.45 6.25
N LEU A 103 -37.78 -5.14 6.14
CA LEU A 103 -36.70 -6.04 6.51
C LEU A 103 -36.46 -5.97 8.03
N PRO A 104 -36.00 -7.07 8.66
CA PRO A 104 -35.61 -7.04 10.07
C PRO A 104 -34.51 -6.01 10.36
N ASP A 105 -34.55 -5.39 11.53
CA ASP A 105 -33.55 -4.38 11.94
C ASP A 105 -32.10 -4.90 11.95
N ASP A 106 -31.90 -6.22 12.13
CA ASP A 106 -30.59 -6.88 12.13
C ASP A 106 -30.17 -7.44 10.76
N TRP A 107 -30.94 -7.17 9.71
CA TRP A 107 -30.65 -7.61 8.34
C TRP A 107 -29.77 -6.61 7.59
N SER A 108 -28.78 -7.11 6.84
CA SER A 108 -27.85 -6.30 6.04
C SER A 108 -27.90 -6.69 4.56
N ALA A 109 -27.98 -5.69 3.68
CA ALA A 109 -27.93 -5.86 2.23
C ALA A 109 -26.52 -6.21 1.71
N PHE A 110 -25.49 -5.98 2.54
CA PHE A 110 -24.09 -6.12 2.16
C PHE A 110 -23.52 -7.52 2.41
N ASP A 111 -24.28 -8.37 3.11
CA ASP A 111 -23.87 -9.73 3.49
C ASP A 111 -22.51 -9.73 4.22
N ASP A 112 -22.45 -9.00 5.34
CA ASP A 112 -21.24 -8.79 6.16
C ASP A 112 -20.61 -10.10 6.70
N ASP A 113 -21.30 -11.23 6.56
CA ASP A 113 -20.84 -12.57 6.91
C ASP A 113 -20.04 -13.27 5.79
N LEU A 114 -20.05 -12.73 4.57
CA LEU A 114 -19.31 -13.26 3.42
C LEU A 114 -18.01 -12.50 3.19
N ASP A 115 -17.03 -13.20 2.61
CA ASP A 115 -15.85 -12.51 2.10
C ASP A 115 -16.23 -11.66 0.88
N ALA A 116 -15.78 -10.41 0.85
CA ALA A 116 -15.93 -9.57 -0.32
C ALA A 116 -15.21 -10.15 -1.56
N GLU A 117 -14.20 -11.01 -1.36
CA GLU A 117 -13.49 -11.70 -2.44
C GLU A 117 -14.07 -13.06 -2.83
N ASP A 118 -14.97 -13.63 -2.00
CA ASP A 118 -15.70 -14.88 -2.26
C ASP A 118 -16.89 -14.63 -3.18
N LEU A 119 -16.59 -14.45 -4.47
CA LEU A 119 -17.60 -14.17 -5.49
C LEU A 119 -18.63 -15.30 -5.61
N GLU A 120 -18.20 -16.55 -5.48
CA GLU A 120 -19.11 -17.70 -5.56
C GLU A 120 -20.09 -17.71 -4.39
N GLY A 121 -19.59 -17.48 -3.17
CA GLY A 121 -20.44 -17.33 -1.99
C GLY A 121 -21.42 -16.16 -2.10
N GLN A 122 -20.98 -15.02 -2.67
CA GLN A 122 -21.86 -13.88 -2.92
C GLN A 122 -22.91 -14.14 -4.01
N ILE A 123 -22.53 -14.84 -5.09
CA ILE A 123 -23.46 -15.26 -6.15
C ILE A 123 -24.53 -16.19 -5.58
N GLU A 124 -24.12 -17.18 -4.78
CA GLU A 124 -25.06 -18.11 -4.15
C GLU A 124 -26.00 -17.38 -3.19
N ARG A 125 -25.47 -16.45 -2.38
CA ARG A 125 -26.29 -15.61 -1.51
C ARG A 125 -27.29 -14.75 -2.29
N CYS A 126 -26.90 -14.16 -3.43
CA CYS A 126 -27.84 -13.43 -4.27
C CYS A 126 -28.98 -14.35 -4.76
N ARG A 127 -28.66 -15.58 -5.19
CA ARG A 127 -29.66 -16.57 -5.61
C ARG A 127 -30.58 -17.00 -4.47
N GLU A 128 -30.06 -17.17 -3.26
CA GLU A 128 -30.86 -17.43 -2.05
C GLU A 128 -31.85 -16.28 -1.80
N ARG A 129 -31.40 -15.02 -1.84
CA ARG A 129 -32.28 -13.85 -1.60
C ARG A 129 -33.36 -13.70 -2.66
N ILE A 130 -33.02 -13.94 -3.92
CA ILE A 130 -33.99 -13.95 -5.04
C ILE A 130 -35.03 -15.06 -4.81
N THR A 131 -34.59 -16.26 -4.42
CA THR A 131 -35.48 -17.40 -4.14
C THR A 131 -36.39 -17.14 -2.94
N ASP A 132 -35.86 -16.51 -1.90
CA ASP A 132 -36.59 -16.14 -0.70
C ASP A 132 -37.47 -14.87 -0.92
N ASN A 133 -37.58 -14.34 -2.15
CA ASN A 133 -38.38 -13.16 -2.49
C ASN A 133 -37.98 -11.87 -1.73
N ILE A 134 -36.70 -11.73 -1.39
CA ILE A 134 -36.13 -10.59 -0.66
C ILE A 134 -35.43 -9.64 -1.63
N LEU A 135 -36.00 -8.45 -1.85
CA LEU A 135 -35.46 -7.42 -2.75
C LEU A 135 -34.98 -7.98 -4.12
N PRO A 136 -35.79 -8.80 -4.83
CA PRO A 136 -35.31 -9.58 -5.96
C PRO A 136 -34.65 -8.72 -7.05
N HIS A 137 -35.24 -7.56 -7.37
CA HIS A 137 -34.70 -6.63 -8.38
C HIS A 137 -33.29 -6.10 -8.06
N ILE A 138 -32.94 -5.93 -6.77
CA ILE A 138 -31.62 -5.45 -6.34
C ILE A 138 -30.61 -6.59 -6.44
N PHE A 139 -30.99 -7.78 -5.96
CA PHE A 139 -30.11 -8.94 -5.99
C PHE A 139 -29.95 -9.53 -7.39
N GLU A 140 -30.91 -9.37 -8.30
CA GLU A 140 -30.74 -9.69 -9.73
C GLU A 140 -29.69 -8.81 -10.39
N ALA A 141 -29.73 -7.49 -10.14
CA ALA A 141 -28.72 -6.56 -10.65
C ALA A 141 -27.33 -6.85 -10.05
N ARG A 142 -27.25 -7.12 -8.74
CA ARG A 142 -26.01 -7.51 -8.06
C ARG A 142 -25.48 -8.84 -8.61
N LEU A 143 -26.34 -9.84 -8.80
CA LEU A 143 -26.00 -11.14 -9.37
C LEU A 143 -25.39 -11.00 -10.77
N GLN A 144 -26.01 -10.22 -11.65
CA GLN A 144 -25.46 -9.94 -12.99
C GLN A 144 -24.05 -9.33 -12.92
N GLY A 145 -23.83 -8.38 -12.01
CA GLY A 145 -22.51 -7.78 -11.80
C GLY A 145 -21.47 -8.78 -11.31
N LEU A 146 -21.85 -9.64 -10.36
CA LEU A 146 -20.96 -10.68 -9.81
C LEU A 146 -20.64 -11.78 -10.82
N GLU A 147 -21.63 -12.22 -11.62
CA GLU A 147 -21.42 -13.22 -12.68
C GLU A 147 -20.50 -12.68 -13.79
N LEU A 148 -20.68 -11.41 -14.19
CA LEU A 148 -19.78 -10.76 -15.13
C LEU A 148 -18.35 -10.65 -14.58
N GLU A 149 -18.20 -10.32 -13.31
CA GLU A 149 -16.88 -10.27 -12.66
C GLU A 149 -16.24 -11.66 -12.57
N LEU A 150 -17.01 -12.70 -12.20
CA LEU A 150 -16.52 -14.08 -12.16
C LEU A 150 -16.04 -14.54 -13.54
N ASP A 151 -16.82 -14.29 -14.60
CA ASP A 151 -16.43 -14.57 -15.99
C ASP A 151 -15.16 -13.80 -16.39
N ARG A 152 -15.03 -12.53 -15.97
CA ARG A 152 -13.79 -11.76 -16.15
C ARG A 152 -12.60 -12.40 -15.44
N ARG A 153 -12.78 -12.89 -14.20
CA ARG A 153 -11.71 -13.58 -13.44
C ARG A 153 -11.31 -14.88 -14.11
N VAL A 154 -12.27 -15.69 -14.54
CA VAL A 154 -12.04 -16.97 -15.25
C VAL A 154 -11.27 -16.73 -16.55
N LYS A 155 -11.75 -15.82 -17.42
CA LYS A 155 -11.07 -15.47 -18.68
C LYS A 155 -9.67 -14.91 -18.47
N THR A 156 -9.46 -14.21 -17.35
CA THR A 156 -8.14 -13.71 -16.99
C THR A 156 -7.24 -14.85 -16.53
N ALA A 157 -7.73 -15.73 -15.67
CA ALA A 157 -6.99 -16.89 -15.19
C ALA A 157 -6.61 -17.85 -16.33
N GLU A 158 -7.50 -18.08 -17.30
CA GLU A 158 -7.24 -18.88 -18.51
C GLU A 158 -6.12 -18.30 -19.38
N ARG A 159 -5.92 -16.98 -19.38
CA ARG A 159 -4.84 -16.32 -20.12
C ARG A 159 -3.49 -16.39 -19.39
N GLU A 160 -3.52 -16.51 -18.08
CA GLU A 160 -2.32 -16.68 -17.26
C GLU A 160 -1.97 -18.16 -17.11
N ALA A 161 -0.86 -18.47 -16.44
CA ALA A 161 -0.46 -19.86 -16.22
C ALA A 161 -1.49 -20.58 -15.33
N GLU A 162 -1.91 -21.78 -15.74
CA GLU A 162 -2.87 -22.61 -14.99
C GLU A 162 -2.42 -22.83 -13.54
N GLY A 163 -3.34 -22.68 -12.58
CA GLY A 163 -3.12 -22.94 -11.17
C GLY A 163 -2.33 -21.86 -10.43
N LEU A 164 -2.45 -20.59 -10.83
CA LEU A 164 -2.09 -19.43 -10.00
C LEU A 164 -3.30 -18.97 -9.19
N SER A 165 -3.07 -18.49 -7.96
CA SER A 165 -4.14 -17.88 -7.16
C SER A 165 -4.57 -16.53 -7.76
N TRP A 166 -5.81 -16.11 -7.48
CA TRP A 166 -6.33 -14.83 -7.98
C TRP A 166 -5.49 -13.63 -7.51
N ASP A 167 -4.98 -13.65 -6.28
CA ASP A 167 -4.10 -12.60 -5.76
C ASP A 167 -2.77 -12.53 -6.53
N VAL A 168 -2.19 -13.69 -6.89
CA VAL A 168 -0.99 -13.74 -7.73
C VAL A 168 -1.29 -13.20 -9.13
N ILE A 169 -2.44 -13.53 -9.72
CA ILE A 169 -2.87 -13.00 -11.02
C ILE A 169 -3.02 -11.48 -10.98
N LYS A 170 -3.75 -10.94 -10.00
CA LYS A 170 -3.87 -9.48 -9.77
C LYS A 170 -2.49 -8.85 -9.63
N ARG A 171 -1.59 -9.49 -8.88
CA ARG A 171 -0.24 -8.98 -8.67
C ARG A 171 0.62 -9.01 -9.93
N ILE A 172 0.58 -10.07 -10.73
CA ILE A 172 1.25 -10.17 -12.03
C ILE A 172 0.78 -9.06 -12.96
N GLN A 173 -0.52 -8.83 -13.05
CA GLN A 173 -1.07 -7.73 -13.85
C GLN A 173 -0.50 -6.40 -13.36
N HIS A 174 -0.56 -6.13 -12.05
CA HIS A 174 0.01 -4.91 -11.47
C HIS A 174 1.51 -4.76 -11.77
N LEU A 175 2.30 -5.83 -11.66
CA LEU A 175 3.73 -5.82 -12.01
C LEU A 175 3.99 -5.55 -13.49
N ARG A 176 3.16 -6.07 -14.41
CA ARG A 176 3.26 -5.74 -15.84
C ARG A 176 2.98 -4.28 -16.10
N LEU A 177 1.94 -3.75 -15.46
CA LEU A 177 1.59 -2.34 -15.52
C LEU A 177 2.77 -1.48 -15.01
N ILE A 178 3.30 -1.81 -13.84
CA ILE A 178 4.51 -1.19 -13.27
C ILE A 178 5.70 -1.25 -14.24
N GLY A 179 5.96 -2.42 -14.83
CA GLY A 179 7.06 -2.64 -15.78
C GLY A 179 6.97 -1.75 -17.03
N LYS A 180 5.76 -1.58 -17.60
CA LYS A 180 5.52 -0.65 -18.72
C LYS A 180 5.88 0.78 -18.35
N SER A 181 5.43 1.24 -17.17
CA SER A 181 5.71 2.59 -16.69
C SER A 181 7.21 2.82 -16.45
N VAL A 182 7.89 1.85 -15.82
CA VAL A 182 9.35 1.91 -15.58
C VAL A 182 10.12 1.99 -16.90
N TYR A 183 9.73 1.16 -17.87
CA TYR A 183 10.33 1.14 -19.20
C TYR A 183 10.17 2.50 -19.91
N SER A 184 8.98 3.09 -19.89
CA SER A 184 8.71 4.42 -20.48
C SER A 184 9.56 5.53 -19.86
N GLN A 185 9.91 5.42 -18.58
CA GLN A 185 10.73 6.40 -17.85
C GLN A 185 12.24 6.18 -18.01
N ARG A 186 12.66 5.24 -18.88
CA ARG A 186 14.06 4.82 -19.08
C ARG A 186 14.73 4.21 -17.86
N ASP A 187 13.94 3.73 -16.90
CA ASP A 187 14.40 3.00 -15.71
C ASP A 187 15.68 3.53 -15.02
N PRO A 188 15.72 4.80 -14.58
CA PRO A 188 16.92 5.38 -13.96
C PRO A 188 17.35 4.65 -12.67
N GLN A 189 16.46 3.85 -12.09
CA GLN A 189 16.66 3.15 -10.83
C GLN A 189 16.92 1.64 -11.01
N GLN A 190 17.00 1.14 -12.25
CA GLN A 190 17.20 -0.29 -12.56
C GLN A 190 16.15 -1.20 -11.88
N LYS A 191 14.89 -0.76 -11.84
CA LYS A 191 13.73 -1.50 -11.33
C LYS A 191 13.27 -2.57 -12.29
N LEU A 192 13.42 -2.36 -13.60
CA LEU A 192 12.81 -3.20 -14.63
C LEU A 192 13.33 -4.64 -14.50
N VAL A 193 14.62 -4.80 -14.23
CA VAL A 193 15.22 -6.12 -14.00
C VAL A 193 14.63 -6.82 -12.77
N THR A 194 14.31 -6.09 -11.71
CA THR A 194 13.64 -6.62 -10.51
C THR A 194 12.18 -7.01 -10.80
N ILE A 195 11.44 -6.18 -11.53
CA ILE A 195 10.05 -6.45 -11.92
C ILE A 195 9.98 -7.68 -12.82
N MET A 196 10.89 -7.82 -13.77
CA MET A 196 10.97 -8.99 -14.63
C MET A 196 11.27 -10.27 -13.84
N ALA A 197 12.16 -10.20 -12.86
CA ALA A 197 12.48 -11.34 -12.01
C ALA A 197 11.29 -11.74 -11.12
N LEU A 198 10.53 -10.77 -10.60
CA LEU A 198 9.28 -11.02 -9.88
C LEU A 198 8.23 -11.69 -10.78
N LEU A 199 8.04 -11.18 -12.00
CA LEU A 199 7.13 -11.77 -12.97
C LEU A 199 7.53 -13.22 -13.29
N ASP A 200 8.83 -13.49 -13.53
CA ASP A 200 9.32 -14.86 -13.72
C ASP A 200 9.04 -15.73 -12.50
N ALA A 201 9.33 -15.24 -11.29
CA ALA A 201 9.14 -16.00 -10.06
C ALA A 201 7.68 -16.38 -9.82
N TYR A 202 6.72 -15.48 -10.05
CA TYR A 202 5.30 -15.79 -9.96
C TYR A 202 4.84 -16.73 -11.08
N ASN A 203 5.19 -16.46 -12.34
CA ASN A 203 4.79 -17.30 -13.48
C ASN A 203 5.34 -18.72 -13.37
N THR A 204 6.55 -18.89 -12.83
CA THR A 204 7.17 -20.19 -12.60
C THR A 204 6.78 -20.83 -11.27
N LYS A 205 5.87 -20.20 -10.51
CA LYS A 205 5.42 -20.65 -9.17
C LYS A 205 6.56 -20.82 -8.15
N LYS A 206 7.72 -20.17 -8.36
CA LYS A 206 8.81 -20.07 -7.39
C LYS A 206 8.47 -19.12 -6.25
N LEU A 207 7.58 -18.17 -6.52
CA LEU A 207 7.03 -17.24 -5.55
C LEU A 207 5.52 -17.38 -5.51
N GLU A 208 4.98 -17.53 -4.31
CA GLU A 208 3.55 -17.51 -4.02
C GLU A 208 3.23 -16.28 -3.20
N TRP A 209 2.05 -15.70 -3.39
CA TRP A 209 1.58 -14.59 -2.56
C TRP A 209 1.06 -15.14 -1.24
N THR A 210 1.87 -15.05 -0.18
CA THR A 210 1.47 -15.45 1.17
C THR A 210 1.18 -14.20 2.02
N PRO A 211 -0.07 -13.95 2.41
CA PRO A 211 -0.45 -12.87 3.32
C PRO A 211 0.51 -12.70 4.51
N GLY A 212 0.98 -11.48 4.72
CA GLY A 212 1.90 -11.13 5.80
C GLY A 212 3.38 -11.38 5.49
N LEU A 213 3.72 -12.28 4.58
CA LEU A 213 5.13 -12.52 4.24
C LEU A 213 5.63 -11.54 3.19
N VAL A 214 6.92 -11.21 3.29
CA VAL A 214 7.62 -10.37 2.34
C VAL A 214 8.79 -11.09 1.70
N THR A 215 9.19 -10.62 0.53
CA THR A 215 10.49 -10.97 -0.07
C THR A 215 11.26 -9.71 -0.44
N TYR A 216 12.58 -9.76 -0.25
CA TYR A 216 13.50 -8.68 -0.61
C TYR A 216 14.13 -8.97 -1.95
N TRP A 217 14.22 -7.96 -2.80
CA TRP A 217 14.77 -8.08 -4.14
C TRP A 217 15.69 -6.91 -4.46
N GLN A 218 16.71 -7.18 -5.27
CA GLN A 218 17.59 -6.13 -5.76
C GLN A 218 18.25 -6.57 -7.07
N LYS A 219 18.24 -5.69 -8.07
CA LYS A 219 18.81 -5.96 -9.41
C LYS A 219 18.37 -7.30 -10.01
N GLY A 220 17.09 -7.65 -9.86
CA GLY A 220 16.56 -8.94 -10.37
C GLY A 220 16.89 -10.17 -9.54
N ARG A 221 17.58 -10.03 -8.40
CA ARG A 221 17.90 -11.15 -7.51
C ARG A 221 17.02 -11.11 -6.26
N GLN A 222 16.37 -12.24 -5.96
CA GLN A 222 15.72 -12.47 -4.67
C GLN A 222 16.80 -12.60 -3.59
N LEU A 223 16.73 -11.75 -2.56
CA LEU A 223 17.68 -11.69 -1.45
C LEU A 223 17.23 -12.53 -0.25
N CYS A 224 15.94 -12.80 -0.10
CA CYS A 224 15.41 -13.68 0.93
C CYS A 224 14.19 -14.49 0.45
N GLN A 225 13.99 -15.67 1.04
CA GLN A 225 12.75 -16.44 0.94
C GLN A 225 11.60 -15.72 1.66
N PRO A 226 10.33 -16.04 1.34
CA PRO A 226 9.18 -15.39 1.98
C PRO A 226 9.25 -15.51 3.50
N ARG A 227 9.22 -14.36 4.19
CA ARG A 227 9.43 -14.26 5.64
C ARG A 227 8.69 -13.09 6.25
N PRO A 228 8.48 -13.06 7.58
CA PRO A 228 7.94 -11.90 8.25
C PRO A 228 8.77 -10.65 7.99
N PHE A 229 8.11 -9.53 7.75
CA PHE A 229 8.82 -8.26 7.61
C PHE A 229 9.38 -7.81 8.96
N ASP A 230 10.69 -7.61 9.06
CA ASP A 230 11.32 -6.93 10.19
C ASP A 230 12.14 -5.75 9.66
N TRP A 231 11.97 -4.59 10.29
CA TRP A 231 12.57 -3.35 9.78
C TRP A 231 14.08 -3.30 10.00
N ASP A 232 14.57 -3.79 11.14
CA ASP A 232 16.00 -3.84 11.41
C ASP A 232 16.71 -4.81 10.46
N GLU A 233 16.02 -5.89 10.10
CA GLU A 233 16.48 -6.84 9.10
C GLU A 233 16.53 -6.19 7.72
N TYR A 234 15.44 -5.54 7.29
CA TYR A 234 15.40 -4.80 6.01
C TYR A 234 16.59 -3.84 5.89
N GLU A 235 16.84 -3.01 6.91
CA GLU A 235 17.96 -2.07 6.91
C GLU A 235 19.33 -2.78 6.89
N ALA A 236 19.48 -3.89 7.62
CA ALA A 236 20.71 -4.66 7.62
C ALA A 236 20.99 -5.26 6.23
N VAL A 237 19.98 -5.87 5.60
CA VAL A 237 20.06 -6.46 4.25
C VAL A 237 20.34 -5.36 3.22
N GLN A 238 19.63 -4.24 3.27
CA GLN A 238 19.86 -3.12 2.36
C GLN A 238 21.31 -2.58 2.47
N ARG A 239 21.80 -2.38 3.70
CA ARG A 239 23.16 -1.88 3.97
C ARG A 239 24.25 -2.80 3.40
N GLU A 240 24.09 -4.11 3.54
CA GLU A 240 25.07 -5.09 3.04
C GLU A 240 25.13 -5.11 1.51
N ASN A 241 24.01 -4.82 0.82
CA ASN A 241 23.98 -4.88 -0.65
C ASN A 241 24.22 -3.53 -1.35
N GLY A 242 24.57 -2.47 -0.63
CA GLY A 242 25.18 -1.22 -1.13
C GLY A 242 24.27 -0.25 -1.91
N ASP A 243 23.40 -0.75 -2.78
CA ASP A 243 22.56 0.07 -3.66
C ASP A 243 21.13 0.17 -3.17
N MET A 244 20.79 1.34 -2.63
CA MET A 244 19.41 1.65 -2.20
C MET A 244 18.43 1.74 -3.37
N TRP A 245 18.92 2.13 -4.56
CA TRP A 245 18.05 2.51 -5.68
C TRP A 245 17.33 1.36 -6.36
N SER A 246 17.77 0.11 -6.23
CA SER A 246 17.12 -1.03 -6.88
C SER A 246 16.47 -1.99 -5.89
N PHE A 247 16.45 -1.61 -4.61
CA PHE A 247 15.92 -2.43 -3.53
C PHE A 247 14.39 -2.39 -3.52
N TRP A 248 13.79 -3.57 -3.53
CA TRP A 248 12.35 -3.77 -3.57
C TRP A 248 11.92 -4.70 -2.44
N VAL A 249 10.79 -4.36 -1.81
CA VAL A 249 10.12 -5.25 -0.87
C VAL A 249 8.76 -5.60 -1.46
N GLU A 250 8.56 -6.88 -1.70
CA GLU A 250 7.30 -7.44 -2.16
C GLU A 250 6.49 -7.87 -0.95
N GLY A 251 5.21 -7.47 -0.85
CA GLY A 251 4.29 -7.94 0.20
C GLY A 251 4.01 -6.99 1.38
N ILE A 252 4.49 -5.74 1.37
CA ILE A 252 4.22 -4.78 2.46
C ILE A 252 2.75 -4.32 2.45
N ARG A 253 2.18 -4.13 3.66
CA ARG A 253 0.81 -3.63 3.87
C ARG A 253 0.78 -2.28 4.57
N LEU A 254 -0.23 -1.47 4.23
CA LEU A 254 -0.48 -0.16 4.80
C LEU A 254 -1.70 -0.23 5.71
N ALA A 255 -1.62 0.37 6.90
CA ALA A 255 -2.76 0.55 7.78
C ALA A 255 -3.09 2.02 7.99
N VAL A 256 -4.38 2.31 8.09
CA VAL A 256 -4.94 3.64 8.26
C VAL A 256 -5.97 3.65 9.38
N ARG A 257 -6.00 4.74 10.14
CA ARG A 257 -7.00 4.99 11.18
C ARG A 257 -7.38 6.46 11.28
N ILE A 258 -8.48 6.74 11.99
CA ILE A 258 -8.83 8.10 12.36
C ILE A 258 -8.06 8.48 13.64
N PRO A 259 -7.45 9.67 13.72
CA PRO A 259 -6.72 10.12 14.91
C PRO A 259 -7.59 10.03 16.16
N GLY A 260 -7.08 9.33 17.17
CA GLY A 260 -7.80 9.11 18.45
C GLY A 260 -8.69 7.87 18.48
N LEU A 261 -8.95 7.21 17.34
CA LEU A 261 -9.56 5.88 17.33
C LEU A 261 -8.51 4.78 17.44
N GLN A 262 -8.87 3.68 18.09
CA GLN A 262 -8.02 2.46 18.14
C GLN A 262 -8.27 1.53 16.95
N ALA A 263 -9.47 1.60 16.36
CA ALA A 263 -9.81 0.86 15.15
C ALA A 263 -8.99 1.38 13.95
N TRP A 264 -8.54 0.47 13.11
CA TRP A 264 -7.77 0.74 11.91
C TRP A 264 -8.17 -0.25 10.81
N ALA A 265 -7.91 0.11 9.55
CA ALA A 265 -8.13 -0.77 8.40
C ALA A 265 -6.84 -0.89 7.58
N GLU A 266 -6.60 -2.08 7.03
CA GLU A 266 -5.63 -2.29 5.95
C GLU A 266 -6.29 -1.88 4.64
N LEU A 267 -5.75 -0.86 3.97
CA LEU A 267 -6.26 -0.43 2.67
C LEU A 267 -5.16 -0.54 1.62
N ASP A 268 -5.55 -1.03 0.44
CA ASP A 268 -4.69 -1.00 -0.73
C ASP A 268 -4.71 0.40 -1.34
N PHE A 269 -3.52 1.00 -1.42
CA PHE A 269 -3.29 2.28 -2.07
C PHE A 269 -2.54 2.09 -3.38
N LEU A 270 -2.97 2.82 -4.40
CA LEU A 270 -2.17 3.05 -5.58
C LEU A 270 -1.12 4.12 -5.27
N TRP A 271 0.13 3.78 -5.57
CA TRP A 271 1.26 4.67 -5.34
C TRP A 271 1.31 5.84 -6.34
N ASP A 272 0.82 6.97 -5.85
CA ASP A 272 0.47 8.25 -6.46
C ASP A 272 1.51 9.40 -6.45
N THR A 273 2.70 9.36 -7.07
CA THR A 273 3.62 10.53 -6.94
C THR A 273 3.15 11.85 -7.52
N GLY A 274 2.29 11.82 -8.53
CA GLY A 274 1.66 13.01 -9.09
C GLY A 274 0.51 13.50 -8.22
N SER A 275 -0.02 12.65 -7.34
CA SER A 275 -0.98 13.08 -6.35
C SER A 275 -0.31 13.91 -5.27
N CYS A 276 -0.79 15.15 -5.12
CA CYS A 276 -0.33 16.06 -4.07
C CYS A 276 -0.98 15.77 -2.71
N MET A 277 -1.98 14.89 -2.66
CA MET A 277 -2.71 14.52 -1.46
C MET A 277 -3.10 13.03 -1.48
N MET A 278 -3.27 12.44 -0.31
CA MET A 278 -3.87 11.12 -0.21
C MET A 278 -5.34 11.20 -0.65
N ASN A 279 -5.86 10.15 -1.29
CA ASN A 279 -7.25 10.04 -1.66
C ASN A 279 -7.83 8.72 -1.18
N ILE A 280 -8.96 8.78 -0.48
CA ILE A 280 -9.75 7.63 -0.02
C ILE A 280 -11.23 7.86 -0.34
N TYR A 281 -12.07 6.86 -0.12
CA TYR A 281 -13.50 6.93 -0.38
C TYR A 281 -14.29 7.03 0.92
N GLN A 282 -15.52 7.54 0.82
CA GLN A 282 -16.44 7.57 1.95
C GLN A 282 -16.66 6.16 2.56
N SER A 283 -16.70 5.11 1.74
CA SER A 283 -16.75 3.71 2.20
C SER A 283 -15.54 3.30 3.04
N ASP A 284 -14.36 3.87 2.77
CA ASP A 284 -13.14 3.55 3.51
C ASP A 284 -13.21 4.11 4.93
N LEU A 285 -13.73 5.34 5.08
CA LEU A 285 -13.99 5.91 6.39
C LEU A 285 -14.99 5.07 7.18
N ASN A 286 -16.04 4.58 6.53
CA ASN A 286 -17.01 3.69 7.17
C ASN A 286 -16.34 2.39 7.64
N THR A 287 -15.44 1.83 6.81
CA THR A 287 -14.65 0.64 7.16
C THR A 287 -13.74 0.90 8.37
N ILE A 288 -13.05 2.05 8.40
CA ILE A 288 -12.13 2.43 9.49
C ILE A 288 -12.90 2.69 10.80
N MET A 289 -14.07 3.33 10.73
CA MET A 289 -14.92 3.57 11.91
C MET A 289 -15.53 2.26 12.44
N GLY A 290 -15.67 1.24 11.59
CA GLY A 290 -16.28 -0.05 11.90
C GLY A 290 -17.74 0.08 12.31
N ALA A 291 -18.29 -0.99 12.90
CA ALA A 291 -19.64 -1.01 13.45
C ALA A 291 -19.88 0.05 14.56
N ASN A 292 -18.79 0.55 15.17
CA ASN A 292 -18.85 1.53 16.26
C ASN A 292 -19.06 2.98 15.78
N ALA A 293 -19.24 3.21 14.49
CA ALA A 293 -19.54 4.54 13.95
C ALA A 293 -20.75 5.20 14.63
N GLY A 294 -21.74 4.41 15.06
CA GLY A 294 -22.92 4.89 15.79
C GLY A 294 -22.65 5.24 17.26
N ASP A 295 -21.86 4.42 17.97
CA ASP A 295 -21.72 4.51 19.43
C ASP A 295 -20.62 5.47 19.91
N LEU A 296 -19.48 5.55 19.23
CA LEU A 296 -18.31 6.32 19.70
C LEU A 296 -18.47 7.85 19.59
N LEU A 297 -19.42 8.32 18.78
CA LEU A 297 -19.67 9.75 18.58
C LEU A 297 -21.02 10.22 19.15
N GLY A 298 -21.79 9.32 19.77
CA GLY A 298 -22.97 9.65 20.58
C GLY A 298 -24.10 10.34 19.80
N THR A 299 -24.52 9.80 18.65
CA THR A 299 -25.67 10.35 17.92
C THR A 299 -26.57 9.32 17.24
N VAL A 300 -27.87 9.64 17.37
CA VAL A 300 -29.07 9.26 16.61
C VAL A 300 -28.82 8.45 15.32
N PRO A 301 -29.48 7.27 15.18
CA PRO A 301 -29.53 6.51 13.93
C PRO A 301 -29.90 7.39 12.73
N GLY A 302 -29.12 7.31 11.64
CA GLY A 302 -29.38 8.05 10.40
C GLY A 302 -28.63 9.38 10.22
N ARG A 303 -27.88 9.85 11.23
CA ARG A 303 -26.87 10.91 11.04
C ARG A 303 -25.48 10.32 11.06
N TRP A 304 -24.93 10.08 9.86
CA TRP A 304 -23.51 9.81 9.67
C TRP A 304 -22.70 11.00 10.20
N ASN A 305 -22.19 10.91 11.42
CA ASN A 305 -21.25 11.90 11.91
C ASN A 305 -19.97 11.75 11.10
N ALA A 306 -19.84 12.60 10.10
CA ALA A 306 -18.66 12.68 9.24
C ALA A 306 -17.42 12.86 10.12
N VAL A 307 -16.37 12.09 9.81
CA VAL A 307 -15.01 12.35 10.32
C VAL A 307 -14.75 13.86 10.19
N PRO A 308 -14.31 14.55 11.27
CA PRO A 308 -14.17 16.00 11.23
C PRO A 308 -13.34 16.45 10.04
N SER A 309 -14.00 17.14 9.13
CA SER A 309 -13.37 17.72 7.95
C SER A 309 -12.45 18.86 8.41
N VAL A 310 -11.17 18.78 8.07
CA VAL A 310 -10.22 19.88 8.31
C VAL A 310 -10.28 20.96 7.24
N GLY A 311 -10.91 20.66 6.10
CA GLY A 311 -11.19 21.62 5.04
C GLY A 311 -11.90 20.98 3.85
N SER A 312 -11.99 21.71 2.75
CA SER A 312 -12.44 21.19 1.46
C SER A 312 -11.45 21.61 0.37
N ILE A 313 -11.20 20.74 -0.60
CA ILE A 313 -10.28 21.02 -1.71
C ILE A 313 -10.94 20.70 -3.05
N VAL A 314 -10.63 21.49 -4.07
CA VAL A 314 -10.95 21.17 -5.48
C VAL A 314 -9.71 20.53 -6.08
N MET A 315 -9.81 19.28 -6.53
CA MET A 315 -8.69 18.57 -7.14
C MET A 315 -8.82 18.62 -8.66
N ALA A 316 -7.72 18.88 -9.36
CA ALA A 316 -7.66 18.72 -10.80
C ALA A 316 -7.18 17.30 -11.10
N GLY A 317 -8.01 16.53 -11.80
CA GLY A 317 -7.60 15.24 -12.33
C GLY A 317 -6.61 15.41 -13.48
N VAL A 318 -6.07 14.26 -13.88
CA VAL A 318 -5.42 14.07 -15.16
C VAL A 318 -6.30 14.66 -16.29
N GLY A 319 -5.75 15.60 -17.07
CA GLY A 319 -6.49 16.30 -18.13
C GLY A 319 -7.13 17.63 -17.71
N GLY A 320 -6.91 18.08 -16.46
CA GLY A 320 -7.33 19.41 -16.00
C GLY A 320 -8.82 19.52 -15.63
N LEU A 321 -9.57 18.42 -15.67
CA LEU A 321 -10.95 18.40 -15.21
C LEU A 321 -10.97 18.58 -13.68
N LEU A 322 -11.66 19.64 -13.24
CA LEU A 322 -11.84 19.90 -11.82
C LEU A 322 -12.90 18.96 -11.26
N THR A 323 -12.56 18.27 -10.18
CA THR A 323 -13.52 17.53 -9.37
C THR A 323 -14.36 18.49 -8.52
N PRO A 324 -15.60 18.13 -8.16
CA PRO A 324 -16.34 18.83 -7.13
C PRO A 324 -15.49 18.98 -5.86
N ALA A 325 -15.73 20.04 -5.08
CA ALA A 325 -15.02 20.21 -3.81
C ALA A 325 -15.23 18.98 -2.91
N VAL A 326 -14.14 18.29 -2.59
CA VAL A 326 -14.14 17.10 -1.73
C VAL A 326 -13.72 17.49 -0.32
N SER A 327 -14.25 16.76 0.68
CA SER A 327 -13.86 16.93 2.07
C SER A 327 -12.41 16.46 2.25
N VAL A 328 -11.64 17.20 3.06
CA VAL A 328 -10.31 16.80 3.51
C VAL A 328 -10.39 16.44 4.97
N VAL A 329 -9.91 15.25 5.32
CA VAL A 329 -9.84 14.74 6.69
C VAL A 329 -8.39 14.51 7.10
N GLU A 330 -8.14 14.48 8.41
CA GLU A 330 -6.87 13.98 8.95
C GLU A 330 -7.01 12.49 9.29
N LEU A 331 -6.08 11.69 8.79
CA LEU A 331 -5.92 10.28 9.09
C LEU A 331 -4.57 10.05 9.78
N GLU A 332 -4.44 8.95 10.48
CA GLU A 332 -3.17 8.42 10.97
C GLU A 332 -2.83 7.15 10.17
N MET A 333 -1.59 7.05 9.70
CA MET A 333 -1.13 5.91 8.92
C MET A 333 0.15 5.29 9.45
N THR A 334 0.29 4.00 9.21
CA THR A 334 1.47 3.21 9.57
C THR A 334 1.71 2.11 8.54
N LEU A 335 2.91 1.53 8.60
CA LEU A 335 3.26 0.30 7.91
C LEU A 335 3.07 -0.85 8.89
N LEU A 336 2.47 -1.93 8.43
CA LEU A 336 2.32 -3.15 9.21
C LEU A 336 3.30 -4.21 8.75
N ASP A 337 3.84 -4.96 9.71
CA ASP A 337 4.58 -6.17 9.44
C ASP A 337 3.63 -7.36 9.19
N ALA A 338 4.23 -8.54 9.06
CA ALA A 338 3.51 -9.79 8.86
C ALA A 338 2.51 -10.12 9.96
N ASN A 339 2.81 -9.69 11.18
CA ASN A 339 2.05 -9.97 12.39
C ASN A 339 1.13 -8.79 12.75
N ARG A 340 0.87 -7.90 11.79
CA ARG A 340 0.09 -6.66 11.97
C ARG A 340 0.62 -5.76 13.09
N GLN A 341 1.90 -5.89 13.42
CA GLN A 341 2.58 -4.98 14.31
C GLN A 341 3.06 -3.77 13.52
N ARG A 342 2.99 -2.61 14.16
CA ARG A 342 3.40 -1.37 13.52
C ARG A 342 4.91 -1.33 13.37
N ILE A 343 5.34 -1.13 12.15
CA ILE A 343 6.73 -0.92 11.77
C ILE A 343 7.17 0.51 12.08
N ILE A 344 6.28 1.48 11.85
CA ILE A 344 6.54 2.91 12.08
C ILE A 344 5.48 3.51 13.01
N PRO A 345 5.78 4.62 13.70
CA PRO A 345 4.76 5.36 14.43
C PRO A 345 3.61 5.80 13.51
N TRP A 346 2.42 5.87 14.08
CA TRP A 346 1.28 6.49 13.41
C TRP A 346 1.64 7.92 13.01
N THR A 347 1.61 8.18 11.71
CA THR A 347 1.93 9.47 11.13
C THR A 347 0.65 10.10 10.60
N ARG A 348 0.43 11.37 10.93
CA ARG A 348 -0.76 12.08 10.46
C ARG A 348 -0.63 12.49 9.00
N VAL A 349 -1.69 12.26 8.24
CA VAL A 349 -1.78 12.52 6.80
C VAL A 349 -3.12 13.17 6.51
N GLN A 350 -3.10 14.18 5.65
CA GLN A 350 -4.34 14.73 5.10
C GLN A 350 -4.77 13.89 3.90
N ALA A 351 -6.03 13.47 3.91
CA ALA A 351 -6.63 12.71 2.83
C ALA A 351 -7.88 13.42 2.33
N SER A 352 -8.00 13.55 1.01
CA SER A 352 -9.27 13.85 0.37
C SER A 352 -10.19 12.64 0.41
N VAL A 353 -11.48 12.90 0.58
CA VAL A 353 -12.52 11.87 0.68
C VAL A 353 -13.43 12.01 -0.53
N ASN A 354 -13.25 11.12 -1.50
CA ASN A 354 -14.16 10.99 -2.63
C ASN A 354 -15.51 10.44 -2.13
N PRO A 355 -16.65 10.95 -2.64
CA PRO A 355 -17.94 10.35 -2.37
C PRO A 355 -18.03 8.95 -2.98
N GLY A 356 -18.83 8.08 -2.36
CA GLY A 356 -19.14 6.75 -2.89
C GLY A 356 -18.30 5.62 -2.29
N VAL A 357 -18.25 4.52 -3.04
CA VAL A 357 -17.64 3.25 -2.62
C VAL A 357 -16.41 2.95 -3.47
N TYR A 358 -15.29 2.66 -2.82
CA TYR A 358 -14.10 2.18 -3.52
C TYR A 358 -14.40 0.85 -4.21
N THR A 359 -14.15 0.77 -5.52
CA THR A 359 -14.29 -0.46 -6.29
C THR A 359 -12.91 -0.93 -6.75
N PRO A 360 -12.36 -2.02 -6.19
CA PRO A 360 -11.09 -2.58 -6.64
C PRO A 360 -11.10 -2.85 -8.16
N GLY A 361 -10.12 -2.31 -8.88
CA GLY A 361 -10.01 -2.46 -10.34
C GLY A 361 -10.87 -1.49 -11.17
N GLY A 362 -11.58 -0.54 -10.54
CA GLY A 362 -12.17 0.61 -11.22
C GLY A 362 -11.11 1.62 -11.72
N THR A 363 -11.54 2.68 -12.41
CA THR A 363 -10.65 3.77 -12.85
C THR A 363 -10.14 4.63 -11.71
N ASP A 364 -10.90 4.66 -10.62
CA ASP A 364 -10.64 5.55 -9.50
C ASP A 364 -9.99 4.72 -8.37
N HIS A 365 -8.72 5.01 -8.10
CA HIS A 365 -7.93 4.30 -7.10
C HIS A 365 -7.76 5.15 -5.84
N ARG A 366 -7.64 4.49 -4.67
CA ARG A 366 -7.09 5.15 -3.49
C ARG A 366 -5.67 5.59 -3.80
N LEU A 367 -5.31 6.82 -3.47
CA LEU A 367 -3.97 7.34 -3.71
C LEU A 367 -3.32 7.59 -2.35
N ASP A 368 -2.09 7.16 -2.13
CA ASP A 368 -1.35 7.44 -0.89
C ASP A 368 -0.74 8.86 -0.84
N GLY A 369 -0.71 9.54 -1.98
CA GLY A 369 -0.25 10.92 -2.08
C GLY A 369 1.19 11.10 -1.60
N PRO A 370 1.50 12.24 -0.95
CA PRO A 370 2.87 12.59 -0.64
C PRO A 370 3.42 11.90 0.61
N TRP A 371 2.58 11.18 1.37
CA TRP A 371 2.97 10.71 2.69
C TRP A 371 4.02 9.61 2.62
N LEU A 372 3.77 8.54 1.88
CA LEU A 372 4.72 7.43 1.82
C LEU A 372 6.05 7.89 1.19
N ARG A 373 6.03 8.80 0.19
CA ARG A 373 7.26 9.42 -0.36
C ARG A 373 8.00 10.34 0.61
N SER A 374 7.34 10.81 1.66
CA SER A 374 7.96 11.65 2.68
C SER A 374 8.63 10.83 3.77
N LEU A 375 8.13 9.62 4.01
CA LEU A 375 8.72 8.65 4.93
C LEU A 375 9.80 7.81 4.28
N LEU A 376 9.56 7.47 3.01
CA LEU A 376 10.41 6.66 2.19
C LEU A 376 10.78 7.52 0.96
N PHE A 377 12.04 7.69 0.58
CA PHE A 377 12.40 8.12 -0.77
C PHE A 377 11.80 7.15 -1.80
N ILE A 378 10.59 7.48 -2.25
CA ILE A 378 9.86 6.75 -3.27
C ILE A 378 9.75 7.63 -4.51
N GLY A 379 10.19 7.11 -5.65
CA GLY A 379 9.93 7.70 -6.96
C GLY A 379 8.93 6.85 -7.74
N SER A 380 7.83 7.46 -8.18
CA SER A 380 7.04 7.07 -9.35
C SER A 380 6.75 8.36 -10.14
N ALA A 381 6.15 8.30 -11.33
CA ALA A 381 5.64 9.49 -12.05
C ALA A 381 4.45 9.09 -12.92
N PRO A 382 3.31 9.83 -12.89
CA PRO A 382 2.13 9.50 -13.68
C PRO A 382 2.36 9.49 -15.17
N ASP A 383 1.99 8.38 -15.81
CA ASP A 383 1.29 8.47 -17.08
C ASP A 383 -0.19 8.15 -16.85
N ASN A 384 -1.06 8.71 -17.68
CA ASN A 384 -2.53 8.66 -17.56
C ASN A 384 -3.12 7.27 -17.85
N ASN A 385 -2.32 6.20 -17.74
CA ASN A 385 -2.61 4.86 -18.23
C ASN A 385 -2.62 3.81 -17.11
N LEU A 386 -3.07 4.17 -15.89
CA LEU A 386 -3.42 3.25 -14.78
C LEU A 386 -2.28 2.41 -14.17
N ASN A 387 -1.00 2.74 -14.36
CA ASN A 387 0.08 1.77 -14.16
C ASN A 387 1.26 2.25 -13.31
N ARG A 388 1.32 2.08 -11.96
CA ARG A 388 2.48 2.63 -11.19
C ARG A 388 3.07 1.85 -10.00
N GLN A 389 4.37 2.17 -9.87
CA GLN A 389 5.57 1.48 -9.36
C GLN A 389 5.86 1.69 -7.87
N VAL A 390 6.67 0.83 -7.22
CA VAL A 390 7.17 1.04 -5.84
C VAL A 390 8.72 1.02 -5.83
N ILE A 391 9.38 1.82 -4.98
CA ILE A 391 10.80 1.68 -4.60
C ILE A 391 10.94 2.21 -3.18
N PHE A 392 11.83 1.62 -2.38
CA PHE A 392 12.06 2.05 -1.00
C PHE A 392 13.48 2.61 -0.81
N SER A 393 13.59 3.83 -0.28
CA SER A 393 14.77 4.43 0.36
C SER A 393 14.26 5.37 1.47
N ILE A 394 15.02 6.00 2.37
CA ILE A 394 14.46 6.71 3.58
C ILE A 394 15.01 8.15 3.75
N CYS A 395 14.15 9.10 4.13
CA CYS A 395 14.52 10.41 4.68
C CYS A 395 13.75 10.76 5.97
N LYS A 396 14.25 11.73 6.75
CA LYS A 396 13.67 12.18 8.04
C LYS A 396 12.31 12.88 7.86
N SER A 397 11.35 12.55 8.74
CA SER A 397 9.94 12.98 8.69
C SER A 397 9.72 14.51 8.84
N MET A 398 8.65 14.99 8.22
CA MET A 398 7.96 16.23 8.59
C MET A 398 6.97 15.94 9.74
N ALA A 399 6.76 16.90 10.63
CA ALA A 399 5.77 16.80 11.71
C ALA A 399 4.68 17.87 11.51
N LEU A 400 3.41 17.45 11.54
CA LEU A 400 2.26 18.34 11.60
C LEU A 400 1.90 18.63 13.08
N PRO A 401 1.36 19.82 13.40
CA PRO A 401 0.88 20.13 14.74
C PRO A 401 -0.28 19.20 15.14
N ALA A 402 -0.37 18.86 16.43
CA ALA A 402 -1.36 17.91 16.93
C ALA A 402 -2.78 18.51 16.97
N LEU A 403 -3.65 18.10 16.06
CA LEU A 403 -5.11 18.24 16.18
C LEU A 403 -5.64 17.30 17.27
N ASN A 404 -6.32 17.83 18.28
CA ASN A 404 -7.00 17.04 19.30
C ASN A 404 -8.49 16.95 18.96
N VAL A 405 -8.91 15.83 18.35
CA VAL A 405 -10.29 15.61 17.90
C VAL A 405 -11.27 15.65 19.08
N ALA A 406 -10.84 15.25 20.29
CA ALA A 406 -11.67 15.33 21.49
C ALA A 406 -11.92 16.77 21.99
N ARG A 407 -11.21 17.76 21.45
CA ARG A 407 -11.34 19.18 21.82
C ARG A 407 -11.99 20.06 20.75
N VAL A 408 -12.38 19.51 19.60
CA VAL A 408 -13.09 20.29 18.58
C VAL A 408 -14.48 20.67 19.14
N PRO A 409 -14.81 21.98 19.25
CA PRO A 409 -16.10 22.40 19.77
C PRO A 409 -17.23 21.81 18.92
N ARG A 410 -18.20 21.17 19.57
CA ARG A 410 -19.42 20.70 18.90
C ARG A 410 -20.24 21.91 18.48
N ILE A 411 -20.07 22.37 17.25
CA ILE A 411 -20.95 23.40 16.68
C ILE A 411 -22.27 22.69 16.34
N GLY A 412 -23.24 22.80 17.24
CA GLY A 412 -24.62 22.42 16.95
C GLY A 412 -25.19 23.33 15.88
N MET A 413 -25.08 22.94 14.61
CA MET A 413 -25.75 23.62 13.50
C MET A 413 -27.25 23.29 13.57
N ALA A 414 -28.02 24.20 14.18
CA ALA A 414 -29.46 24.24 14.02
C ALA A 414 -29.78 24.77 12.61
N TYR A 415 -29.99 23.86 11.66
CA TYR A 415 -30.46 24.23 10.33
C TYR A 415 -31.96 24.53 10.38
N GLY A 416 -32.30 25.80 10.50
CA GLY A 416 -33.61 26.31 10.09
C GLY A 416 -33.65 26.37 8.56
N SER A 417 -34.67 25.75 7.97
CA SER A 417 -34.96 25.75 6.55
C SER A 417 -35.10 27.18 5.99
N GLY A 418 -34.13 27.61 5.19
CA GLY A 418 -34.20 28.86 4.45
C GLY A 418 -33.05 28.93 3.45
N PHE A 419 -33.40 28.94 2.17
CA PHE A 419 -32.49 29.15 1.04
C PHE A 419 -31.55 30.33 1.29
N PHE A 420 -30.24 30.09 1.43
CA PHE A 420 -29.21 31.09 1.16
C PHE A 420 -27.93 30.41 0.68
N ALA A 421 -27.36 30.94 -0.40
CA ALA A 421 -26.05 30.59 -0.92
C ALA A 421 -24.97 30.75 0.17
N PRO A 422 -23.91 29.91 0.16
CA PRO A 422 -22.83 30.05 1.13
C PRO A 422 -22.16 31.43 1.00
N PRO A 423 -21.75 32.07 2.10
CA PRO A 423 -20.97 33.29 2.02
C PRO A 423 -19.59 32.93 1.44
N VAL A 424 -19.33 33.44 0.23
CA VAL A 424 -17.98 33.54 -0.31
C VAL A 424 -17.21 34.47 0.62
N VAL A 425 -16.33 33.92 1.45
CA VAL A 425 -15.31 34.72 2.13
C VAL A 425 -14.19 34.91 1.11
N PRO A 426 -13.93 36.13 0.60
CA PRO A 426 -12.76 36.35 -0.22
C PRO A 426 -11.53 36.19 0.68
N VAL A 427 -10.70 35.18 0.38
CA VAL A 427 -9.33 35.15 0.86
C VAL A 427 -8.63 36.34 0.22
N GLN A 428 -8.51 37.45 0.95
CA GLN A 428 -7.58 38.51 0.59
C GLN A 428 -6.17 37.93 0.65
N LEU A 429 -5.52 37.85 -0.51
CA LEU A 429 -4.05 37.80 -0.57
C LEU A 429 -3.52 39.03 0.16
N ILE A 430 -2.94 38.81 1.34
CA ILE A 430 -2.16 39.85 2.02
C ILE A 430 -0.87 40.02 1.22
N ALA A 431 -0.83 41.07 0.40
CA ALA A 431 0.42 41.62 -0.10
C ALA A 431 1.19 42.20 1.10
N THR A 432 2.41 41.71 1.30
CA THR A 432 3.38 42.29 2.22
C THR A 432 3.64 43.76 1.89
N PRO A 433 3.44 44.71 2.82
CA PRO A 433 3.88 46.08 2.61
C PRO A 433 5.41 46.15 2.75
N GLY A 434 6.06 46.70 1.73
CA GLY A 434 7.48 47.03 1.76
C GLY A 434 7.77 48.06 2.84
N VAL A 435 8.69 47.73 3.74
CA VAL A 435 9.26 48.67 4.70
C VAL A 435 10.57 49.18 4.12
N ALA A 436 10.53 50.43 3.65
CA ALA A 436 11.71 51.26 3.46
C ALA A 436 12.27 51.64 4.85
N GLY A 437 13.54 51.34 5.08
CA GLY A 437 14.24 51.72 6.30
C GLY A 437 15.69 51.25 6.25
N VAL A 438 16.59 52.16 5.85
CA VAL A 438 18.05 51.99 5.93
C VAL A 438 18.47 52.12 7.41
N PRO A 439 19.13 51.13 8.03
CA PRO A 439 19.82 51.33 9.30
C PRO A 439 21.29 51.77 9.06
N PRO A 440 21.90 52.47 10.03
CA PRO A 440 23.20 53.11 9.88
C PRO A 440 24.37 52.12 9.92
N VAL A 441 25.43 52.52 9.22
CA VAL A 441 26.74 51.87 9.12
C VAL A 441 27.41 51.78 10.50
N ALA A 442 27.79 50.57 10.91
CA ALA A 442 28.65 50.32 12.07
C ALA A 442 30.14 50.43 11.69
N PRO A 443 31.03 50.82 12.62
CA PRO A 443 32.43 51.14 12.32
C PRO A 443 33.32 49.90 12.12
N ALA A 444 34.38 50.12 11.35
CA ALA A 444 35.36 49.14 10.88
C ALA A 444 36.10 48.39 12.00
N VAL A 445 36.27 47.08 11.79
CA VAL A 445 37.19 46.20 12.54
C VAL A 445 38.52 46.11 11.77
N PRO A 446 39.69 46.18 12.44
CA PRO A 446 41.01 46.12 11.80
C PRO A 446 41.36 44.73 11.22
N PRO A 447 42.30 44.66 10.26
CA PRO A 447 42.56 43.46 9.46
C PRO A 447 43.37 42.42 10.25
N ALA A 448 42.79 41.23 10.43
CA ALA A 448 43.50 40.04 10.86
C ALA A 448 44.20 39.37 9.65
N MET A 449 45.40 38.86 9.93
CA MET A 449 46.38 38.31 9.01
C MET A 449 45.83 37.23 8.05
N LEU A 450 46.07 37.45 6.75
CA LEU A 450 45.93 36.44 5.70
C LEU A 450 47.10 35.44 5.77
N MET A 451 46.77 34.16 5.96
CA MET A 451 47.70 33.05 5.68
C MET A 451 47.79 32.82 4.16
N PRO A 452 48.96 32.47 3.61
CA PRO A 452 49.12 32.22 2.19
C PRO A 452 48.44 30.91 1.77
N LEU A 453 47.67 30.98 0.67
CA LEU A 453 47.16 29.83 -0.08
C LEU A 453 48.33 28.99 -0.65
N PRO A 454 48.30 27.65 -0.57
CA PRO A 454 49.28 26.82 -1.25
C PRO A 454 49.07 26.83 -2.77
N ALA A 455 50.20 26.80 -3.48
CA ALA A 455 50.30 26.88 -4.93
C ALA A 455 49.53 25.76 -5.66
N ALA A 456 48.94 26.12 -6.80
CA ALA A 456 48.23 25.23 -7.70
C ALA A 456 49.13 24.09 -8.22
N VAL A 457 48.63 22.86 -8.08
CA VAL A 457 49.22 21.65 -8.68
C VAL A 457 48.85 21.61 -10.17
N PRO A 458 49.79 21.38 -11.10
CA PRO A 458 49.49 21.27 -12.53
C PRO A 458 48.67 19.99 -12.83
N PRO A 459 47.76 20.02 -13.82
CA PRO A 459 46.95 18.87 -14.17
C PRO A 459 47.81 17.75 -14.77
N GLY A 460 47.71 16.56 -14.19
CA GLY A 460 48.29 15.34 -14.74
C GLY A 460 47.58 14.87 -16.02
N PRO A 461 48.20 13.97 -16.80
CA PRO A 461 47.67 13.52 -18.08
C PRO A 461 46.37 12.72 -17.90
N LEU A 462 45.40 13.01 -18.79
CA LEU A 462 44.11 12.33 -18.85
C LEU A 462 44.29 10.84 -19.18
N VAL A 463 43.87 9.97 -18.27
CA VAL A 463 43.70 8.54 -18.53
C VAL A 463 42.41 8.37 -19.34
N PRO A 464 42.41 7.60 -20.45
CA PRO A 464 41.20 7.37 -21.24
C PRO A 464 40.16 6.62 -20.40
N VAL A 465 38.96 7.19 -20.35
CA VAL A 465 37.76 6.56 -19.79
C VAL A 465 37.42 5.34 -20.66
N PRO A 466 37.30 4.13 -20.10
CA PRO A 466 36.87 2.97 -20.87
C PRO A 466 35.42 3.17 -21.34
N GLU A 467 35.19 2.89 -22.63
CA GLU A 467 33.84 2.90 -23.21
C GLU A 467 32.90 1.96 -22.43
N PRO A 468 31.65 2.37 -22.18
CA PRO A 468 30.67 1.49 -21.56
C PRO A 468 30.40 0.31 -22.48
N MET A 469 30.55 -0.91 -21.96
CA MET A 469 30.19 -2.12 -22.70
C MET A 469 28.70 -2.09 -23.09
N PRO A 470 28.34 -2.56 -24.29
CA PRO A 470 26.95 -2.69 -24.69
C PRO A 470 26.30 -3.78 -23.83
N VAL A 471 25.39 -3.39 -22.95
CA VAL A 471 24.48 -4.32 -22.28
C VAL A 471 23.50 -4.81 -23.35
N GLY A 472 23.81 -5.97 -23.93
CA GLY A 472 22.91 -6.66 -24.84
C GLY A 472 21.62 -7.04 -24.12
N VAL A 473 20.56 -6.31 -24.40
CA VAL A 473 19.21 -6.64 -23.99
C VAL A 473 18.77 -7.88 -24.81
N PRO A 474 18.48 -9.04 -24.19
CA PRO A 474 18.13 -10.24 -24.95
C PRO A 474 16.84 -10.05 -25.74
N ALA A 475 16.80 -10.56 -26.98
CA ALA A 475 15.68 -10.41 -27.92
C ALA A 475 14.35 -11.04 -27.44
N SER A 476 14.32 -11.74 -26.31
CA SER A 476 13.07 -12.25 -25.68
C SER A 476 12.27 -11.17 -24.96
N LEU A 477 12.77 -9.93 -24.89
CA LEU A 477 12.12 -8.84 -24.16
C LEU A 477 10.91 -8.24 -24.89
N THR A 478 10.85 -8.30 -26.21
CA THR A 478 9.73 -7.79 -27.01
C THR A 478 8.51 -8.69 -27.01
N SER A 479 8.66 -10.00 -26.75
CA SER A 479 7.52 -10.95 -26.74
C SER A 479 6.69 -10.89 -25.46
N LEU A 480 7.29 -10.51 -24.32
CA LEU A 480 6.60 -10.30 -23.04
C LEU A 480 5.64 -9.11 -23.04
N TRP A 481 5.82 -8.18 -23.98
CA TRP A 481 5.01 -6.96 -24.13
C TRP A 481 4.23 -6.96 -25.44
N GLY A 482 3.76 -8.14 -25.87
CA GLY A 482 3.06 -8.32 -27.13
C GLY A 482 2.02 -7.22 -27.43
N PRO A 483 1.83 -6.87 -28.72
CA PRO A 483 0.84 -5.86 -29.09
C PRO A 483 -0.53 -6.29 -28.57
N GLY A 484 -1.17 -5.44 -27.77
CA GLY A 484 -2.56 -5.65 -27.38
C GLY A 484 -3.44 -5.83 -28.62
N PRO A 485 -4.57 -6.55 -28.54
CA PRO A 485 -5.39 -6.84 -29.70
C PRO A 485 -5.95 -5.55 -30.29
N ALA A 486 -5.34 -5.06 -31.37
CA ALA A 486 -5.96 -4.12 -32.28
C ALA A 486 -6.97 -4.90 -33.14
N GLY A 487 -8.15 -5.13 -32.59
CA GLY A 487 -9.28 -5.59 -33.40
C GLY A 487 -9.66 -4.51 -34.42
N PRO A 488 -9.99 -4.87 -35.67
CA PRO A 488 -10.50 -3.89 -36.62
C PRO A 488 -11.81 -3.32 -36.10
N TYR A 489 -11.88 -2.00 -35.96
CA TYR A 489 -13.12 -1.28 -35.69
C TYR A 489 -14.05 -1.47 -36.90
N ILE A 490 -15.06 -2.32 -36.75
CA ILE A 490 -16.17 -2.44 -37.70
C ILE A 490 -17.23 -1.46 -37.21
N PRO A 491 -17.47 -0.32 -37.90
CA PRO A 491 -18.56 0.57 -37.52
C PRO A 491 -19.90 -0.16 -37.68
N PRO A 492 -20.87 0.08 -36.78
CA PRO A 492 -22.19 -0.50 -36.91
C PRO A 492 -22.86 -0.01 -38.22
N PRO A 493 -23.59 -0.89 -38.93
CA PRO A 493 -24.29 -0.51 -40.15
C PRO A 493 -25.36 0.53 -39.82
N GLY A 494 -25.28 1.72 -40.46
CA GLY A 494 -26.38 2.70 -40.45
C GLY A 494 -26.05 4.13 -40.02
N VAL A 495 -24.78 4.51 -39.81
CA VAL A 495 -24.43 5.91 -39.50
C VAL A 495 -23.88 6.62 -40.74
N PRO A 496 -24.53 7.68 -41.26
CA PRO A 496 -23.99 8.48 -42.36
C PRO A 496 -22.81 9.34 -41.87
N VAL A 497 -21.68 9.24 -42.57
CA VAL A 497 -20.51 10.10 -42.35
C VAL A 497 -20.78 11.49 -42.95
N PRO A 498 -20.58 12.60 -42.22
CA PRO A 498 -20.78 13.93 -42.77
C PRO A 498 -19.64 14.29 -43.74
N ALA A 499 -20.01 14.81 -44.91
CA ALA A 499 -19.08 15.31 -45.91
C ALA A 499 -18.33 16.55 -45.40
N VAL A 500 -17.01 16.53 -45.48
CA VAL A 500 -16.14 17.69 -45.24
C VAL A 500 -16.02 18.48 -46.55
N PRO A 501 -16.23 19.81 -46.56
CA PRO A 501 -16.13 20.61 -47.77
C PRO A 501 -14.66 20.89 -48.13
N ALA A 502 -14.36 20.77 -49.43
CA ALA A 502 -13.08 21.09 -50.03
C ALA A 502 -12.77 22.58 -49.92
N GLY A 503 -11.69 22.92 -49.21
CA GLY A 503 -11.14 24.27 -49.09
C GLY A 503 -9.75 24.36 -49.73
N ILE A 504 -9.64 25.24 -50.71
CA ILE A 504 -8.47 25.58 -51.53
C ILE A 504 -7.42 26.32 -50.68
N TYR A 505 -6.14 25.91 -50.76
CA TYR A 505 -4.99 26.80 -50.52
C TYR A 505 -3.85 26.51 -51.52
N PRO A 506 -3.11 27.54 -51.96
CA PRO A 506 -2.20 27.45 -53.09
C PRO A 506 -0.78 27.02 -52.73
N VAL A 507 -0.14 26.50 -53.77
CA VAL A 507 1.23 26.01 -53.90
C VAL A 507 2.26 27.11 -53.60
N GLY A 508 3.17 26.84 -52.66
CA GLY A 508 4.44 27.56 -52.50
C GLY A 508 5.60 26.63 -52.85
N GLY A 509 6.34 26.96 -53.91
CA GLY A 509 7.48 26.19 -54.41
C GLY A 509 8.76 26.36 -53.57
N PRO A 510 9.78 25.50 -53.79
CA PRO A 510 11.04 25.54 -53.07
C PRO A 510 12.05 26.51 -53.70
N PRO A 511 12.97 27.11 -52.93
CA PRO A 511 14.17 27.70 -53.50
C PRO A 511 15.28 26.66 -53.61
N ALA A 512 16.05 26.76 -54.69
CA ALA A 512 17.39 26.20 -54.87
C ALA A 512 18.32 27.34 -55.32
N PRO A 513 19.64 27.21 -55.26
CA PRO A 513 20.48 26.46 -54.31
C PRO A 513 21.00 27.32 -53.15
#